data_AF-A0A3N7HPU5-F1
#
_entry.id   AF-A0A3N7HPU5-F1
#
_cell.length_a   1.000
_cell.length_b   1.000
_cell.length_c   1.000
_cell.angle_alpha   90.00
_cell.angle_beta   90.00
_cell.angle_gamma   90.00
#
_symmetry.space_group_name_H-M   'P 1'
#
loop_
_entity.id
_entity.type
_entity.pdbx_description
1 polymer ?
#
loop_
_entity_poly.entity_id
_entity_poly.type
_entity_poly.pdbx_seq_one_letter_code
_entity_poly.pdbx_strand_id
1 'polypeptide(L)'
;MRTISSLSNLDAGSQEQKVHYLMIEDDEDKARTVQEFIRTHYPSSSCSIAKSLNGGLRALISGQGTVDLVLMDMSMPNYDVTPDEPSGGTPESFAGQELLAQMKLRGIEIPVIIITMFDKFGEKKGKISLEQLAHNLHTEYGKTYKGYVYYNAAQEGWKPSLRKLIDAHMKEQS
;
A
#
# COMPACT_ATOMS: atom_id res chain seq x y z
N MET A 1 -36.08 48.66 12.12
CA MET A 1 -35.48 48.39 10.79
C MET A 1 -34.17 49.19 10.79
N ARG A 2 -32.95 48.65 10.81
CA ARG A 2 -32.40 47.40 10.29
C ARG A 2 -31.38 46.79 11.26
N THR A 3 -31.20 45.51 11.04
CA THR A 3 -30.57 44.48 11.87
C THR A 3 -29.04 44.52 11.80
N ILE A 4 -28.45 44.04 12.89
CA ILE A 4 -27.04 43.72 13.11
C ILE A 4 -26.53 42.85 11.95
N SER A 5 -25.47 43.29 11.26
CA SER A 5 -24.68 42.44 10.37
C SER A 5 -23.35 42.18 11.05
N SER A 6 -23.15 40.97 11.57
CA SER A 6 -21.84 40.47 11.98
C SER A 6 -21.80 38.97 11.78
N LEU A 7 -21.30 38.60 10.59
CA LEU A 7 -20.43 37.46 10.31
C LEU A 7 -20.83 36.11 10.94
N SER A 8 -21.57 35.34 10.16
CA SER A 8 -21.54 33.88 10.25
C SER A 8 -20.15 33.39 9.84
N ASN A 9 -19.35 32.95 10.82
CA ASN A 9 -18.29 31.98 10.57
C ASN A 9 -18.97 30.67 10.14
N LEU A 10 -19.10 30.47 8.84
CA LEU A 10 -19.51 29.21 8.24
C LEU A 10 -18.26 28.59 7.62
N ASP A 11 -17.81 27.52 8.27
CA ASP A 11 -17.17 26.35 7.68
C ASP A 11 -16.03 26.64 6.70
N ALA A 12 -14.83 26.81 7.26
CA ALA A 12 -13.63 26.29 6.61
C ALA A 12 -13.72 24.75 6.63
N GLY A 13 -14.59 24.20 5.78
CA GLY A 13 -14.54 22.79 5.45
C GLY A 13 -13.18 22.54 4.83
N SER A 14 -12.27 21.94 5.61
CA SER A 14 -11.04 21.36 5.07
C SER A 14 -11.46 20.52 3.88
N GLN A 15 -11.06 20.92 2.67
CA GLN A 15 -11.29 20.07 1.50
C GLN A 15 -10.61 18.75 1.80
N GLU A 16 -11.41 17.70 2.00
CA GLU A 16 -10.89 16.38 2.31
C GLU A 16 -10.05 15.96 1.12
N GLN A 17 -8.73 15.84 1.32
CA GLN A 17 -7.81 15.53 0.25
C GLN A 17 -8.19 14.17 -0.34
N LYS A 18 -8.54 14.16 -1.62
CA LYS A 18 -8.87 12.94 -2.34
C LYS A 18 -7.57 12.18 -2.60
N VAL A 19 -7.35 11.10 -1.86
CA VAL A 19 -6.18 10.23 -1.99
C VAL A 19 -6.50 9.07 -2.92
N HIS A 20 -5.60 8.76 -3.85
CA HIS A 20 -5.65 7.54 -4.65
C HIS A 20 -4.61 6.52 -4.16
N TYR A 21 -5.10 5.45 -3.55
CA TYR A 21 -4.32 4.27 -3.18
C TYR A 21 -4.21 3.28 -4.35
N LEU A 22 -3.03 2.71 -4.55
CA LEU A 22 -2.82 1.51 -5.37
C LEU A 22 -2.47 0.34 -4.45
N MET A 23 -3.31 -0.68 -4.41
CA MET A 23 -3.01 -1.94 -3.74
C MET A 23 -2.42 -2.95 -4.73
N ILE A 24 -1.32 -3.60 -4.37
CA ILE A 24 -0.71 -4.67 -5.17
C ILE A 24 -0.69 -5.93 -4.31
N GLU A 25 -1.65 -6.82 -4.59
CA GLU A 25 -2.05 -7.95 -3.74
C GLU A 25 -2.79 -9.00 -4.56
N ASP A 26 -2.36 -10.27 -4.48
CA ASP A 26 -3.03 -11.38 -5.16
C ASP A 26 -4.09 -12.07 -4.30
N ASP A 27 -3.99 -12.02 -2.96
CA ASP A 27 -5.01 -12.58 -2.07
C ASP A 27 -6.27 -11.70 -2.02
N GLU A 28 -7.36 -12.20 -2.60
CA GLU A 28 -8.61 -11.45 -2.73
C GLU A 28 -9.28 -11.12 -1.39
N ASP A 29 -9.13 -11.98 -0.38
CA ASP A 29 -9.75 -11.78 0.93
C ASP A 29 -8.99 -10.72 1.74
N LYS A 30 -7.66 -10.75 1.70
CA LYS A 30 -6.79 -9.70 2.25
C LYS A 30 -7.02 -8.38 1.52
N ALA A 31 -7.05 -8.39 0.18
CA ALA A 31 -7.33 -7.19 -0.62
C ALA A 31 -8.65 -6.54 -0.23
N ARG A 32 -9.73 -7.35 -0.15
CA ARG A 32 -11.06 -6.88 0.25
C ARG A 32 -11.06 -6.30 1.67
N THR A 33 -10.39 -6.96 2.60
CA THR A 33 -10.31 -6.54 4.00
C THR A 33 -9.57 -5.22 4.16
N VAL A 34 -8.44 -5.04 3.46
CA VAL A 34 -7.67 -3.79 3.48
C VAL A 34 -8.42 -2.68 2.76
N GLN A 35 -9.06 -2.96 1.62
CA GLN A 35 -9.91 -1.97 0.92
C GLN A 35 -11.06 -1.49 1.80
N GLU A 36 -11.71 -2.40 2.53
CA GLU A 36 -12.79 -2.04 3.46
C GLU A 36 -12.29 -1.15 4.60
N PHE A 37 -11.09 -1.43 5.12
CA PHE A 37 -10.42 -0.57 6.08
C PHE A 37 -10.18 0.83 5.49
N ILE A 38 -9.64 0.94 4.27
CA ILE A 38 -9.40 2.23 3.60
C ILE A 38 -10.70 2.99 3.41
N ARG A 39 -11.74 2.34 2.89
CA ARG A 39 -13.06 2.93 2.66
C ARG A 39 -13.70 3.46 3.95
N THR A 40 -13.52 2.75 5.06
CA THR A 40 -14.10 3.11 6.37
C THR A 40 -13.37 4.30 7.01
N HIS A 41 -12.04 4.34 6.92
CA HIS A 41 -11.23 5.36 7.60
C HIS A 41 -10.89 6.57 6.72
N TYR A 42 -10.96 6.44 5.40
CA TYR A 42 -10.60 7.46 4.42
C TYR A 42 -11.68 7.54 3.31
N PRO A 43 -12.92 7.93 3.64
CA PRO A 43 -14.09 7.78 2.76
C PRO A 43 -14.00 8.58 1.46
N SER A 44 -13.24 9.67 1.42
CA SER A 44 -13.03 10.49 0.22
C SER A 44 -11.96 9.93 -0.72
N SER A 45 -11.32 8.81 -0.37
CA SER A 45 -10.23 8.20 -1.13
C SER A 45 -10.72 7.14 -2.12
N SER A 46 -9.91 6.86 -3.14
CA SER A 46 -10.10 5.72 -4.05
C SER A 46 -9.00 4.68 -3.88
N CYS A 47 -9.31 3.40 -4.10
CA CYS A 47 -8.34 2.32 -4.02
C CYS A 47 -8.46 1.39 -5.24
N SER A 48 -7.45 1.38 -6.11
CA SER A 48 -7.33 0.45 -7.23
C SER A 48 -6.48 -0.77 -6.84
N ILE A 49 -6.73 -1.93 -7.45
CA ILE A 49 -5.97 -3.17 -7.18
C ILE A 49 -5.24 -3.66 -8.44
N ALA A 50 -4.00 -4.12 -8.27
CA ALA A 50 -3.30 -5.02 -9.18
C ALA A 50 -3.00 -6.35 -8.48
N LYS A 51 -3.14 -7.49 -9.19
CA LYS A 51 -3.14 -8.84 -8.59
C LYS A 51 -1.89 -9.68 -8.91
N SER A 52 -0.84 -9.08 -9.48
CA SER A 52 0.38 -9.78 -9.85
C SER A 52 1.56 -8.81 -9.93
N LEU A 53 2.77 -9.35 -10.02
CA LEU A 53 4.00 -8.58 -10.24
C LEU A 53 3.87 -7.71 -11.51
N ASN A 54 3.49 -8.31 -12.64
CA ASN A 54 3.41 -7.60 -13.90
C ASN A 54 2.25 -6.59 -13.93
N GLY A 55 1.11 -6.94 -13.33
CA GLY A 55 0.00 -6.01 -13.15
C GLY A 55 0.40 -4.81 -12.28
N GLY A 56 1.09 -5.07 -11.18
CA GLY A 56 1.62 -4.06 -10.26
C GLY A 56 2.59 -3.13 -10.95
N LEU A 57 3.55 -3.66 -11.71
CA LEU A 57 4.51 -2.85 -12.46
C LEU A 57 3.82 -1.95 -13.49
N ARG A 58 2.84 -2.46 -14.25
CA ARG A 58 2.06 -1.65 -15.19
C ARG A 58 1.32 -0.53 -14.47
N ALA A 59 0.66 -0.84 -13.37
CA ALA A 59 -0.10 0.12 -12.57
C ALA A 59 0.81 1.21 -11.97
N LEU A 60 1.99 0.86 -11.47
CA LEU A 60 2.99 1.79 -10.96
C LEU A 60 3.49 2.75 -12.05
N ILE A 61 3.79 2.23 -13.24
CA ILE A 61 4.25 3.06 -14.38
C ILE A 61 3.15 4.05 -14.80
N SER A 62 1.91 3.58 -14.95
CA SER A 62 0.78 4.43 -15.37
C SER A 62 0.30 5.38 -14.26
N GLY A 63 0.53 5.02 -13.00
CA GLY A 63 0.04 5.73 -11.83
C GLY A 63 0.90 6.94 -11.42
N GLN A 64 2.01 7.21 -12.11
CA GLN A 64 2.86 8.36 -11.79
C GLN A 64 2.06 9.68 -11.88
N GLY A 65 2.10 10.47 -10.82
CA GLY A 65 1.37 11.73 -10.70
C GLY A 65 -0.13 11.60 -10.45
N THR A 66 -0.66 10.38 -10.30
CA THR A 66 -2.08 10.13 -9.98
C THR A 66 -2.27 9.25 -8.75
N VAL A 67 -1.37 8.30 -8.49
CA VAL A 67 -1.35 7.47 -7.29
C VAL A 67 -0.53 8.17 -6.21
N ASP A 68 -1.15 8.36 -5.05
CA ASP A 68 -0.54 9.04 -3.91
C ASP A 68 0.19 8.08 -2.98
N LEU A 69 -0.29 6.84 -2.84
CA LEU A 69 0.29 5.84 -1.94
C LEU A 69 0.05 4.42 -2.44
N VAL A 70 1.08 3.58 -2.35
CA VAL A 70 1.01 2.16 -2.69
C VAL A 70 0.96 1.31 -1.42
N LEU A 71 0.04 0.34 -1.39
CA LEU A 71 -0.04 -0.73 -0.40
C LEU A 71 0.37 -2.04 -1.08
N MET A 72 1.54 -2.58 -0.75
CA MET A 72 2.18 -3.64 -1.54
C MET A 72 2.46 -4.89 -0.71
N ASP A 73 2.10 -6.08 -1.21
CA ASP A 73 2.59 -7.34 -0.64
C ASP A 73 4.01 -7.68 -1.13
N MET A 74 4.71 -8.51 -0.37
CA MET A 74 6.03 -9.04 -0.70
C MET A 74 5.98 -10.29 -1.58
N SER A 75 4.92 -11.09 -1.48
CA SER A 75 4.74 -12.34 -2.21
C SER A 75 3.53 -12.24 -3.12
N MET A 76 3.69 -12.54 -4.41
CA MET A 76 2.60 -12.61 -5.39
C MET A 76 3.07 -13.37 -6.64
N PRO A 77 2.16 -13.89 -7.49
CA PRO A 77 2.49 -14.47 -8.79
C PRO A 77 3.09 -13.45 -9.76
N ASN A 78 3.82 -13.97 -10.76
CA ASN A 78 4.40 -13.13 -11.83
C ASN A 78 3.35 -12.54 -12.77
N TYR A 79 2.28 -13.29 -13.07
CA TYR A 79 1.24 -12.90 -14.03
C TYR A 79 -0.14 -12.95 -13.40
N ASP A 80 -1.06 -12.14 -13.93
CA ASP A 80 -2.47 -12.22 -13.54
C ASP A 80 -3.06 -13.56 -14.02
N VAL A 81 -3.95 -14.16 -13.23
CA VAL A 81 -4.69 -15.34 -13.67
C VAL A 81 -5.58 -14.96 -14.86
N THR A 82 -5.36 -15.61 -16.00
CA THR A 82 -6.20 -15.45 -17.20
C THR A 82 -6.92 -16.76 -17.50
N PRO A 83 -8.02 -16.76 -18.29
CA PRO A 83 -8.68 -17.99 -18.71
C PRO A 83 -7.73 -18.99 -19.40
N ASP A 84 -6.67 -18.48 -20.03
CA ASP A 84 -5.66 -19.25 -20.76
C ASP A 84 -4.53 -19.76 -19.85
N GLU A 85 -4.26 -19.09 -18.71
CA GLU A 85 -3.27 -19.48 -17.70
C GLU A 85 -3.87 -19.43 -16.28
N PRO A 86 -4.63 -20.47 -15.88
CA PRO A 86 -5.41 -20.46 -14.64
C PRO A 86 -4.57 -20.53 -13.37
N SER A 87 -3.26 -20.82 -13.47
CA SER A 87 -2.39 -20.95 -12.30
C SER A 87 -1.78 -19.64 -11.82
N GLY A 88 -1.74 -18.58 -12.64
CA GLY A 88 -1.01 -17.33 -12.33
C GLY A 88 0.51 -17.46 -12.15
N GLY A 89 1.04 -18.70 -12.15
CA GLY A 89 2.42 -19.01 -11.75
C GLY A 89 2.56 -19.28 -10.25
N THR A 90 3.72 -19.81 -9.83
CA THR A 90 4.02 -19.99 -8.40
C THR A 90 4.35 -18.63 -7.78
N PRO A 91 3.81 -18.28 -6.59
CA PRO A 91 4.14 -17.02 -5.93
C PRO A 91 5.65 -16.89 -5.68
N GLU A 92 6.24 -15.77 -6.09
CA GLU A 92 7.63 -15.45 -5.81
C GLU A 92 7.71 -14.71 -4.48
N SER A 93 8.46 -15.25 -3.51
CA SER A 93 8.53 -14.69 -2.14
C SER A 93 9.12 -13.28 -2.04
N PHE A 94 9.63 -12.71 -3.13
CA PHE A 94 10.27 -11.39 -3.20
C PHE A 94 9.73 -10.50 -4.32
N ALA A 95 8.56 -10.79 -4.87
CA ALA A 95 7.94 -9.99 -5.92
C ALA A 95 7.79 -8.50 -5.53
N GLY A 96 7.44 -8.20 -4.28
CA GLY A 96 7.38 -6.80 -3.81
C GLY A 96 8.76 -6.11 -3.80
N GLN A 97 9.84 -6.85 -3.52
CA GLN A 97 11.20 -6.32 -3.61
C GLN A 97 11.59 -6.04 -5.07
N GLU A 98 11.21 -6.91 -6.00
CA GLU A 98 11.42 -6.69 -7.43
C GLU A 98 10.67 -5.44 -7.91
N LEU A 99 9.43 -5.19 -7.46
CA LEU A 99 8.71 -3.96 -7.76
C LEU A 99 9.45 -2.71 -7.26
N LEU A 100 9.96 -2.73 -6.03
CA LEU A 100 10.76 -1.62 -5.49
C LEU A 100 12.05 -1.40 -6.29
N ALA A 101 12.71 -2.47 -6.73
CA ALA A 101 13.87 -2.40 -7.61
C ALA A 101 13.51 -1.74 -8.96
N GLN A 102 12.41 -2.17 -9.59
CA GLN A 102 11.90 -1.59 -10.84
C GLN A 102 11.50 -0.12 -10.68
N MET A 103 10.86 0.25 -9.56
CA MET A 103 10.53 1.64 -9.25
C MET A 103 11.79 2.50 -9.18
N LYS A 104 12.81 2.04 -8.45
CA LYS A 104 14.12 2.71 -8.34
C LYS A 104 14.80 2.87 -9.69
N LEU A 105 14.84 1.81 -10.51
CA LEU A 105 15.43 1.83 -11.85
C LEU A 105 14.73 2.81 -12.79
N ARG A 106 13.42 3.03 -12.60
CA ARG A 106 12.58 3.89 -13.45
C ARG A 106 12.37 5.30 -12.91
N GLY A 107 12.89 5.60 -11.72
CA GLY A 107 12.66 6.89 -11.06
C GLY A 107 11.22 7.09 -10.58
N ILE A 108 10.47 6.01 -10.33
CA ILE A 108 9.12 6.08 -9.78
C ILE A 108 9.25 6.31 -8.27
N GLU A 109 8.89 7.51 -7.80
CA GLU A 109 9.04 7.91 -6.40
C GLU A 109 7.72 7.85 -5.58
N ILE A 110 6.71 7.12 -6.08
CA ILE A 110 5.45 6.91 -5.36
C ILE A 110 5.75 6.21 -4.01
N PRO A 111 5.24 6.71 -2.88
CA PRO A 111 5.52 6.12 -1.57
C PRO A 111 4.83 4.76 -1.42
N VAL A 112 5.49 3.84 -0.70
CA VAL A 112 5.08 2.44 -0.56
C VAL A 112 5.05 2.05 0.92
N ILE A 113 3.91 1.51 1.37
CA ILE A 113 3.80 0.75 2.62
C ILE A 113 3.68 -0.72 2.26
N ILE A 114 4.54 -1.54 2.86
CA ILE A 114 4.45 -3.00 2.70
C ILE A 114 3.36 -3.55 3.64
N ILE A 115 2.48 -4.39 3.14
CA ILE A 115 1.50 -5.14 3.95
C ILE A 115 1.70 -6.62 3.63
N THR A 116 2.20 -7.40 4.58
CA THR A 116 2.58 -8.79 4.31
C THR A 116 2.19 -9.75 5.41
N MET A 117 1.85 -10.98 5.02
CA MET A 117 1.67 -12.13 5.93
C MET A 117 2.98 -12.89 6.16
N PHE A 118 4.11 -12.40 5.64
CA PHE A 118 5.41 -13.01 5.83
C PHE A 118 5.82 -12.99 7.32
N ASP A 119 5.38 -14.02 8.05
CA ASP A 119 5.78 -14.29 9.43
C ASP A 119 6.98 -15.23 9.42
N LYS A 120 8.00 -14.92 10.21
CA LYS A 120 9.16 -15.77 10.33
C LYS A 120 8.84 -17.04 11.10
N PHE A 121 8.34 -18.09 10.47
CA PHE A 121 8.38 -19.41 11.07
C PHE A 121 8.85 -20.47 10.08
N GLY A 122 10.16 -20.67 10.05
CA GLY A 122 10.75 -21.88 9.50
C GLY A 122 12.08 -22.13 10.19
N GLU A 123 12.14 -23.19 11.00
CA GLU A 123 13.29 -23.66 11.79
C GLU A 123 14.53 -24.09 10.97
N LYS A 124 14.80 -23.46 9.82
CA LYS A 124 15.94 -23.80 8.97
C LYS A 124 16.82 -22.56 8.73
N LYS A 125 18.13 -22.77 8.93
CA LYS A 125 19.22 -21.83 8.65
C LYS A 125 19.00 -21.17 7.28
N GLY A 126 18.81 -19.85 7.25
CA GLY A 126 18.77 -19.07 6.00
C GLY A 126 17.55 -18.17 5.77
N LYS A 127 16.56 -18.06 6.67
CA LYS A 127 15.45 -17.12 6.52
C LYS A 127 15.73 -15.76 7.19
N ILE A 128 15.63 -14.66 6.42
CA ILE A 128 15.71 -13.28 6.94
C ILE A 128 14.51 -12.92 7.80
N SER A 129 14.67 -11.99 8.75
CA SER A 129 13.55 -11.41 9.50
C SER A 129 12.66 -10.52 8.70
N LEU A 130 11.41 -10.35 9.14
CA LEU A 130 10.62 -9.22 8.71
C LEU A 130 11.32 -7.91 9.12
N GLU A 131 11.95 -7.87 10.30
CA GLU A 131 12.79 -6.75 10.75
C GLU A 131 14.05 -6.56 9.88
N GLN A 132 14.70 -7.65 9.46
CA GLN A 132 15.90 -7.61 8.62
C GLN A 132 15.53 -7.22 7.18
N LEU A 133 14.43 -7.75 6.66
CA LEU A 133 13.86 -7.36 5.39
C LEU A 133 13.52 -5.87 5.42
N ALA A 134 12.79 -5.41 6.44
CA ALA A 134 12.45 -4.00 6.62
C ALA A 134 13.69 -3.10 6.68
N HIS A 135 14.74 -3.53 7.38
CA HIS A 135 16.02 -2.83 7.40
C HIS A 135 16.63 -2.73 6.00
N ASN A 136 16.72 -3.86 5.28
CA ASN A 136 17.27 -3.90 3.93
C ASN A 136 16.46 -3.02 2.96
N LEU A 137 15.12 -3.11 3.01
CA LEU A 137 14.22 -2.31 2.18
C LEU A 137 14.38 -0.82 2.48
N HIS A 138 14.51 -0.44 3.74
CA HIS A 138 14.75 0.95 4.11
C HIS A 138 16.10 1.45 3.60
N THR A 139 17.17 0.67 3.78
CA THR A 139 18.52 1.02 3.29
C THR A 139 18.55 1.18 1.78
N GLU A 140 17.87 0.31 1.03
CA GLU A 140 17.97 0.29 -0.43
C GLU A 140 16.94 1.19 -1.13
N TYR A 141 15.75 1.34 -0.54
CA TYR A 141 14.57 1.99 -1.13
C TYR A 141 13.94 3.07 -0.23
N GLY A 142 14.66 3.61 0.76
CA GLY A 142 14.10 4.53 1.76
C GLY A 142 13.50 5.85 1.24
N LYS A 143 13.71 6.19 -0.05
CA LYS A 143 12.97 7.28 -0.72
C LYS A 143 11.48 6.95 -0.90
N THR A 144 11.17 5.74 -1.35
CA THR A 144 9.81 5.27 -1.62
C THR A 144 9.24 4.48 -0.46
N TYR A 145 10.04 3.63 0.19
CA TYR A 145 9.60 2.76 1.27
C TYR A 145 9.30 3.54 2.57
N LYS A 146 8.07 3.46 3.06
CA LYS A 146 7.55 4.15 4.25
C LYS A 146 7.36 3.25 5.48
N GLY A 147 7.63 1.94 5.35
CA GLY A 147 7.51 0.99 6.44
C GLY A 147 6.69 -0.24 6.05
N TYR A 148 6.43 -1.09 7.05
CA TYR A 148 5.69 -2.33 6.87
C TYR A 148 4.60 -2.52 7.92
N VAL A 149 3.61 -3.34 7.57
CA VAL A 149 2.57 -3.85 8.44
C VAL A 149 2.54 -5.37 8.30
N TYR A 150 2.66 -6.06 9.43
CA TYR A 150 2.38 -7.49 9.48
C TYR A 150 0.87 -7.72 9.50
N TYR A 151 0.35 -8.35 8.46
CA TYR A 151 -1.07 -8.67 8.32
C TYR A 151 -1.36 -10.05 8.93
N ASN A 152 -2.43 -10.13 9.71
CA ASN A 152 -2.95 -11.38 10.24
C ASN A 152 -4.48 -11.30 10.24
N ALA A 153 -5.14 -12.13 9.43
CA ALA A 153 -6.59 -12.10 9.28
C ALA A 153 -7.36 -12.41 10.59
N ALA A 154 -6.72 -13.10 11.54
CA ALA A 154 -7.32 -13.45 12.82
C ALA A 154 -7.11 -12.36 13.91
N GLN A 155 -6.34 -11.32 13.63
CA GLN A 155 -5.98 -10.30 14.61
C GLN A 155 -6.13 -8.90 14.04
N GLU A 156 -6.76 -8.00 14.78
CA GLU A 156 -7.01 -6.63 14.31
C GLU A 156 -5.82 -5.67 14.48
N GLY A 157 -4.68 -6.16 15.00
CA GLY A 157 -3.49 -5.34 15.32
C GLY A 157 -2.83 -4.67 14.10
N TRP A 158 -3.10 -5.16 12.88
CA TRP A 158 -2.61 -4.55 11.64
C TRP A 158 -3.33 -3.23 11.33
N LYS A 159 -4.60 -3.07 11.71
CA LYS A 159 -5.40 -1.86 11.43
C LYS A 159 -4.79 -0.59 12.06
N PRO A 160 -4.52 -0.52 13.38
CA PRO A 160 -3.91 0.66 13.97
C PRO A 160 -2.48 0.89 13.46
N SER A 161 -1.74 -0.18 13.13
CA SER A 161 -0.39 -0.08 12.55
C SER A 161 -0.41 0.56 11.16
N LEU A 162 -1.32 0.10 10.28
CA LEU A 162 -1.51 0.66 8.95
C LEU A 162 -1.98 2.11 9.01
N ARG A 163 -2.98 2.40 9.85
CA ARG A 163 -3.49 3.76 10.06
C ARG A 163 -2.37 4.73 10.43
N LYS A 164 -1.51 4.33 11.38
CA LYS A 164 -0.40 5.15 11.85
C LYS A 164 0.55 5.52 10.71
N LEU A 165 0.89 4.58 9.82
CA LEU A 165 1.80 4.84 8.70
C LEU A 165 1.15 5.75 7.65
N ILE A 166 -0.12 5.52 7.31
CA ILE A 166 -0.87 6.37 6.39
C ILE A 166 -0.97 7.79 6.94
N ASP A 167 -1.44 7.95 8.18
CA ASP A 167 -1.62 9.27 8.80
C ASP A 167 -0.29 10.02 8.96
N ALA A 168 0.81 9.32 9.25
CA ALA A 168 2.15 9.93 9.28
C ALA A 168 2.56 10.44 7.90
N HIS A 169 2.35 9.63 6.85
CA HIS A 169 2.68 10.02 5.49
C HIS A 169 1.85 11.22 5.01
N MET A 170 0.55 11.25 5.26
CA MET A 170 -0.31 12.36 4.85
C MET A 170 0.06 13.69 5.53
N LYS A 171 0.52 13.63 6.79
CA LYS A 171 1.03 14.82 7.50
C LYS A 171 2.34 15.37 6.93
N GLU A 172 3.18 14.53 6.34
CA GLU A 172 4.42 14.98 5.67
C GLU A 172 4.13 15.77 4.38
N GLN A 173 2.92 15.63 3.81
CA GLN A 173 2.51 16.28 2.55
C GLN A 173 1.68 17.56 2.74
N SER A 174 1.29 17.88 3.98
CA SER A 174 0.50 19.07 4.36
C SER A 174 1.38 20.22 4.83
#